data_AF-A0A023D2L6-F1
#
_entry.id   AF-A0A023D2L6-F1
#
_cell.length_a   1.000
_cell.length_b   1.000
_cell.length_c   1.000
_cell.angle_alpha   90.00
_cell.angle_beta   90.00
_cell.angle_gamma   90.00
#
_symmetry.space_group_name_H-M   'P 1'
#
loop_
_entity.id
_entity.type
_entity.pdbx_description
1 polymer ?
#
loop_
_entity_poly.entity_id
_entity_poly.type
_entity_poly.pdbx_seq_one_letter_code
_entity_poly.pdbx_strand_id
1 'polypeptide(L)' 'MDDLYAILTTEANRKVGAVHPKAMPVILTRQEEMDLWMTAPADEATRLRRLLVRVA' A
#
# COMPACT_ATOMS: atom_id res chain seq x y z
N MET A 1 -22.76 13.85 -6.61
CA MET A 1 -21.42 13.82 -5.98
C MET A 1 -20.94 12.41 -6.16
N ASP A 2 -19.79 12.23 -6.78
CA ASP A 2 -19.30 10.90 -7.13
C ASP A 2 -18.43 10.36 -6.00
N ASP A 3 -18.69 9.12 -5.59
CA ASP A 3 -17.90 8.42 -4.58
C ASP A 3 -16.63 7.85 -5.23
N LEU A 4 -15.63 8.72 -5.38
CA LEU A 4 -14.35 8.36 -5.98
C LEU A 4 -13.33 7.90 -4.94
N TYR A 5 -12.61 6.83 -5.27
CA TYR A 5 -11.54 6.27 -4.46
C TYR A 5 -10.36 5.84 -5.34
N ALA A 6 -9.19 5.73 -4.73
CA ALA A 6 -7.97 5.29 -5.39
C ALA A 6 -7.15 4.39 -4.46
N ILE A 7 -6.25 3.60 -5.05
CA ILE A 7 -5.32 2.72 -4.33
C ILE A 7 -3.92 3.30 -4.45
N LEU A 8 -3.21 3.37 -3.32
CA LEU A 8 -1.81 3.77 -3.31
C LEU A 8 -0.92 2.62 -3.79
N THR A 9 -0.03 2.90 -4.74
CA THR A 9 0.87 1.90 -5.34
C THR A 9 2.30 2.03 -4.85
N THR A 10 3.08 0.96 -4.96
CA THR A 10 4.52 0.91 -4.67
C THR A 10 5.24 0.06 -5.73
N GLU A 11 6.56 -0.03 -5.64
CA GLU A 11 7.39 -0.91 -6.48
C GLU A 11 6.92 -2.36 -6.36
N ALA A 12 6.96 -3.12 -7.47
CA ALA A 12 6.57 -4.52 -7.44
C ALA A 12 7.62 -5.39 -6.72
N ASN A 13 7.21 -6.25 -5.79
CA ASN A 13 8.10 -7.23 -5.19
C ASN A 13 8.48 -8.34 -6.19
N ARG A 14 9.43 -9.21 -5.84
CA ARG A 14 9.91 -10.27 -6.76
C ARG A 14 8.79 -11.17 -7.31
N LYS A 15 7.78 -11.49 -6.48
CA LYS A 15 6.68 -12.38 -6.87
C LYS A 15 5.75 -11.68 -7.86
N VAL A 16 5.35 -10.45 -7.55
CA VAL A 16 4.46 -9.66 -8.43
C VAL A 16 5.20 -9.24 -9.69
N GLY A 17 6.45 -8.76 -9.57
CA GLY A 17 7.24 -8.26 -10.68
C GLY A 17 7.60 -9.29 -11.73
N ALA A 18 7.60 -10.59 -11.38
CA ALA A 18 7.73 -11.67 -12.35
C ALA A 18 6.53 -11.79 -13.31
N VAL A 19 5.36 -11.27 -12.92
CA VAL A 19 4.12 -11.30 -13.72
C VAL A 19 3.76 -9.90 -14.24
N HIS A 20 3.87 -8.87 -13.39
CA HIS A 20 3.52 -7.49 -13.69
C HIS A 20 4.49 -6.51 -13.01
N PRO A 21 5.55 -6.06 -13.70
CA PRO A 21 6.65 -5.30 -13.10
C PRO A 21 6.34 -3.83 -12.80
N LYS A 22 5.26 -3.27 -13.36
CA LYS A 22 5.02 -1.82 -13.34
C LYS A 22 4.82 -1.25 -11.93
N ALA A 23 4.10 -1.96 -11.07
CA ALA A 23 3.79 -1.55 -9.70
C ALA A 23 3.00 -2.68 -9.01
N MET A 24 2.86 -2.58 -7.70
CA MET A 24 1.89 -3.33 -6.90
C MET A 24 1.12 -2.41 -5.96
N PRO A 25 -0.08 -2.78 -5.48
CA PRO A 25 -0.74 -2.02 -4.43
C PRO A 25 0.07 -2.06 -3.13
N VAL A 26 0.01 -0.99 -2.33
CA VAL A 26 0.46 -1.01 -0.94
C VAL A 26 -0.44 -1.98 -0.17
N ILE A 27 0.16 -2.90 0.57
CA ILE A 27 -0.54 -3.90 1.39
C ILE A 27 -0.16 -3.65 2.84
N LEU A 28 -1.15 -3.33 3.67
CA LEU A 28 -0.99 -3.20 5.13
C LEU A 28 -1.32 -4.54 5.76
N THR A 29 -0.42 -5.07 6.58
CA THR A 29 -0.54 -6.44 7.12
C THR A 29 -0.67 -6.49 8.64
N ARG A 30 -0.62 -5.34 9.31
CA ARG A 30 -0.71 -5.22 10.77
C ARG A 30 -1.84 -4.25 11.13
N GLN A 31 -2.55 -4.55 12.21
CA GLN A 31 -3.67 -3.72 12.68
C GLN A 31 -3.23 -2.26 12.91
N GLU A 32 -2.08 -2.06 13.56
CA GLU A 32 -1.48 -0.75 13.81
C GLU A 32 -1.30 0.09 12.54
N GLU A 33 -1.00 -0.55 11.40
CA GLU A 33 -0.81 0.14 10.12
C GLU A 33 -2.15 0.58 9.52
N MET A 34 -3.19 -0.24 9.69
CA MET A 34 -4.56 0.10 9.29
C MET A 34 -5.08 1.24 10.15
N ASP A 35 -4.87 1.18 11.47
CA ASP A 35 -5.28 2.23 12.40
C ASP A 35 -4.58 3.56 12.06
N LEU A 36 -3.26 3.53 11.81
CA LEU A 36 -2.52 4.71 11.36
C LEU A 36 -3.06 5.24 10.03
N TRP A 37 -3.33 4.37 9.04
CA TRP A 37 -3.89 4.77 7.76
C TRP A 37 -5.26 5.46 7.87
N MET A 38 -6.10 4.99 8.79
CA MET A 38 -7.46 5.49 8.95
C MET A 38 -7.56 6.77 9.80
N THR A 39 -6.55 7.08 10.61
CA THR A 39 -6.66 8.13 11.64
C THR A 39 -5.59 9.22 11.57
N ALA A 40 -4.42 8.93 10.98
CA ALA A 40 -3.33 9.89 10.93
C ALA A 40 -3.52 10.94 9.82
N PRO A 41 -2.85 12.10 9.93
CA PRO A 41 -2.69 13.03 8.81
C PRO A 41 -2.16 12.33 7.55
N ALA A 42 -2.59 12.80 6.39
CA ALA A 42 -2.29 12.12 5.12
C ALA A 42 -0.78 12.01 4.84
N ASP A 43 0.01 13.00 5.24
CA ASP A 43 1.47 13.01 5.11
C ASP A 43 2.14 11.92 5.98
N GLU A 44 1.55 11.60 7.13
CA GLU A 44 2.03 10.51 7.99
C GLU A 44 1.58 9.14 7.46
N ALA A 45 0.29 9.00 7.13
CA ALA A 45 -0.28 7.75 6.61
C ALA A 45 0.40 7.30 5.30
N THR A 46 0.72 8.23 4.40
CA THR A 46 1.39 7.92 3.12
C THR A 46 2.82 7.40 3.29
N ARG A 47 3.45 7.54 4.46
CA ARG A 47 4.75 6.91 4.76
C ARG A 47 4.65 5.40 4.84
N LEU A 48 3.45 4.83 4.98
CA LEU A 48 3.20 3.40 4.87
C LEU A 48 3.39 2.86 3.45
N ARG A 49 3.58 3.72 2.43
CA ARG A 49 3.90 3.37 1.04
C ARG A 49 5.29 2.72 0.94
N ARG A 50 5.38 1.47 1.36
CA ARG A 50 6.60 0.68 1.39
C ARG A 50 6.43 -0.65 0.68
N LEU A 51 7.54 -1.22 0.22
CA LEU A 51 7.55 -2.52 -0.44
C LEU A 51 7.23 -3.64 0.56
N LEU A 52 6.24 -4.48 0.25
CA LEU A 52 6.01 -5.72 0.99
C LEU A 52 6.91 -6.83 0.44
N VAL A 53 7.95 -7.18 1.20
CA VAL A 53 8.98 -8.15 0.77
C VAL A 53 8.48 -9.60 0.88
N ARG A 54 7.70 -9.91 1.93
CA ARG A 54 7.14 -11.23 2.18
C ARG A 54 5.62 -11.15 2.20
N VAL A 55 5.00 -11.92 1.31
CA VAL A 55 3.58 -12.24 1.40
C VAL A 55 3.51 -13.54 2.19
N ALA A 56 2.81 -13.52 3.33
CA ALA A 56 2.56 -14.71 4.14
C ALA A 56 1.76 -15.77 3.37
#